data_AF-M0LDC7-F1
#
_entry.id   AF-M0LDC7-F1
#
_cell.length_a   1.000
_cell.length_b   1.000
_cell.length_c   1.000
_cell.angle_alpha   90.00
_cell.angle_beta   90.00
_cell.angle_gamma   90.00
#
_symmetry.space_group_name_H-M   'P 1'
#
loop_
_entity.id
_entity.type
_entity.pdbx_description
1 polymer ?
#
loop_
_entity_poly.entity_id
_entity_poly.type
_entity_poly.pdbx_seq_one_letter_code
_entity_poly.pdbx_strand_id
1 'polypeptide(L)'
;MNRRTVLQFAGISGTAAMAGCLADGLGSDPDGNGDGESAEDDDTPTDESGDSADGTTDGDPDRSPAETVVAFYEAIADDDLDRVDELRHGDAEPFAEDDLEGEPTVEATETIAIDDDTATVEMLVMLSGASVATGWFVDLEREDGTWRVRELHYAMPDDETVLRPNARFEIDRGDESQQVTHVSGDEVQASTLYVRGDGLEQTGSWTDIGGDASGGTDDEPTVTAGDSVTVGVEDEYSLAVVWDDGEVAVGLAQVAGATDTATASSDSGR
;
A
#
# COMPACT_ATOMS: atom_id res chain seq x y z
N MET A 1 27.39 6.78 -1.81
CA MET A 1 27.49 5.38 -2.30
C MET A 1 26.50 4.56 -1.51
N ASN A 2 25.20 4.70 -1.81
CA ASN A 2 24.16 3.90 -1.19
C ASN A 2 23.97 2.64 -2.04
N ARG A 3 23.95 1.49 -1.38
CA ARG A 3 23.76 0.19 -2.02
C ARG A 3 22.27 0.05 -2.32
N ARG A 4 21.90 0.07 -3.61
CA ARG A 4 20.59 -0.33 -4.09
C ARG A 4 20.41 -1.81 -3.74
N THR A 5 19.49 -2.11 -2.82
CA THR A 5 19.03 -3.47 -2.55
C THR A 5 17.92 -3.76 -3.54
N VAL A 6 18.19 -4.64 -4.50
CA VAL A 6 17.21 -5.09 -5.49
C VAL A 6 16.19 -5.99 -4.77
N LEU A 7 14.95 -5.54 -4.67
CA LEU A 7 13.82 -6.37 -4.27
C LEU A 7 13.45 -7.28 -5.44
N GLN A 8 13.76 -8.57 -5.30
CA GLN A 8 13.24 -9.62 -6.17
C GLN A 8 11.77 -9.87 -5.78
N PHE A 9 10.84 -9.18 -6.43
CA PHE A 9 9.43 -9.55 -6.39
C PHE A 9 9.25 -10.86 -7.16
N ALA A 10 9.08 -11.96 -6.43
CA ALA A 10 8.58 -13.20 -6.99
C ALA A 10 7.07 -13.02 -7.23
N GLY A 11 6.70 -12.72 -8.47
CA GLY A 11 5.30 -12.62 -8.89
C GLY A 11 4.54 -13.91 -8.58
N ILE A 12 3.62 -13.85 -7.62
CA ILE A 12 2.61 -14.89 -7.42
C ILE A 12 1.53 -14.61 -8.46
N SER A 13 1.52 -15.43 -9.51
CA SER A 13 0.42 -15.44 -10.47
C SER A 13 -0.84 -15.93 -9.76
N GLY A 14 -1.77 -15.01 -9.48
CA GLY A 14 -3.11 -15.35 -9.01
C GLY A 14 -3.85 -16.17 -10.07
N THR A 15 -4.02 -17.46 -9.82
CA THR A 15 -4.86 -18.34 -10.64
C THR A 15 -6.32 -17.92 -10.54
N ALA A 16 -6.89 -17.46 -11.65
CA ALA A 16 -8.34 -17.31 -11.81
C ALA A 16 -9.03 -18.67 -11.62
N ALA A 17 -9.81 -18.80 -10.55
CA ALA A 17 -10.66 -19.97 -10.30
C ALA A 17 -11.88 -19.93 -11.23
N MET A 18 -11.82 -20.67 -12.33
CA MET A 18 -12.99 -20.98 -13.15
C MET A 18 -13.97 -21.83 -12.34
N ALA A 19 -15.18 -21.31 -12.13
CA ALA A 19 -16.31 -22.04 -11.55
C ALA A 19 -16.69 -23.23 -12.45
N GLY A 20 -16.31 -24.44 -12.05
CA GLY A 20 -16.65 -25.70 -12.70
C GLY A 20 -17.73 -26.46 -11.94
N CYS A 21 -18.81 -26.79 -12.64
CA CYS A 21 -20.00 -27.49 -12.15
C CYS A 21 -19.69 -28.81 -11.41
N LEU A 22 -20.26 -28.95 -10.22
CA LEU A 22 -20.33 -30.21 -9.45
C LEU A 22 -21.18 -31.25 -10.19
N ALA A 23 -20.57 -32.35 -10.60
CA ALA A 23 -21.25 -33.59 -10.96
C ALA A 23 -20.47 -34.80 -10.42
N ASP A 24 -21.04 -35.37 -9.34
CA ASP A 24 -21.20 -36.79 -9.00
C ASP A 24 -20.22 -37.82 -9.62
N GLY A 25 -19.51 -38.57 -8.76
CA GLY A 25 -18.70 -39.71 -9.19
C GLY A 25 -18.00 -40.47 -8.06
N LEU A 26 -18.73 -41.36 -7.40
CA LEU A 26 -18.27 -42.36 -6.43
C LEU A 26 -17.13 -43.25 -6.97
N GLY A 27 -16.13 -43.57 -6.14
CA GLY A 27 -15.18 -44.66 -6.43
C GLY A 27 -14.02 -44.79 -5.44
N SER A 28 -14.10 -45.79 -4.58
CA SER A 28 -13.08 -46.24 -3.62
C SER A 28 -11.82 -46.81 -4.29
N ASP A 29 -10.68 -46.70 -3.60
CA ASP A 29 -9.77 -47.79 -3.17
C ASP A 29 -8.25 -47.45 -3.22
N PRO A 30 -7.41 -48.12 -2.40
CA PRO A 30 -6.18 -47.57 -1.81
C PRO A 30 -4.87 -48.18 -2.33
N ASP A 31 -3.77 -47.67 -1.77
CA ASP A 31 -2.42 -48.26 -1.63
C ASP A 31 -1.59 -48.58 -2.88
N GLY A 32 -0.44 -47.90 -2.97
CA GLY A 32 0.58 -48.15 -3.99
C GLY A 32 1.98 -47.71 -3.56
N ASN A 33 2.58 -48.49 -2.66
CA ASN A 33 4.00 -48.45 -2.28
C ASN A 33 4.91 -48.66 -3.51
N GLY A 34 5.87 -47.74 -3.74
CA GLY A 34 6.82 -47.86 -4.84
C GLY A 34 8.10 -47.06 -4.61
N ASP A 35 9.00 -47.60 -3.79
CA ASP A 35 10.41 -47.24 -3.76
C ASP A 35 11.07 -47.60 -5.10
N GLY A 36 11.69 -46.62 -5.74
CA GLY A 36 12.37 -46.78 -7.02
C GLY A 36 13.57 -45.85 -7.11
N GLU A 37 14.65 -46.21 -6.43
CA GLU A 37 15.99 -45.69 -6.67
C GLU A 37 16.45 -46.10 -8.08
N SER A 38 16.89 -45.15 -8.89
CA SER A 38 17.91 -45.37 -9.92
C SER A 38 18.56 -44.04 -10.30
N ALA A 39 19.85 -43.98 -10.03
CA ALA A 39 20.77 -42.94 -10.46
C ALA A 39 21.07 -43.10 -11.96
N GLU A 40 21.04 -42.00 -12.71
CA GLU A 40 21.85 -41.84 -13.92
C GLU A 40 22.38 -40.40 -13.93
N ASP A 41 23.70 -40.30 -13.78
CA ASP A 41 24.52 -39.13 -14.07
C ASP A 41 24.31 -38.71 -15.53
N ASP A 42 23.87 -37.47 -15.75
CA ASP A 42 23.95 -36.81 -17.05
C ASP A 42 24.80 -35.53 -16.90
N ASP A 43 26.08 -35.67 -17.24
CA ASP A 43 27.03 -34.58 -17.45
C ASP A 43 26.60 -33.77 -18.69
N THR A 44 25.69 -32.82 -18.50
CA THR A 44 25.36 -31.83 -19.53
C THR A 44 26.42 -30.72 -19.53
N PRO A 45 27.00 -30.36 -20.69
CA PRO A 45 28.12 -29.43 -20.75
C PRO A 45 27.70 -28.01 -20.36
N THR A 46 28.53 -27.43 -19.48
CA THR A 46 28.63 -26.02 -19.16
C THR A 46 28.65 -25.16 -20.42
N ASP A 47 27.55 -24.50 -20.73
CA ASP A 47 27.50 -23.43 -21.72
C ASP A 47 27.70 -22.10 -20.98
N GLU A 48 28.95 -21.68 -20.87
CA GLU A 48 29.36 -20.31 -20.51
C GLU A 48 28.99 -19.37 -21.66
N SER A 49 27.70 -19.08 -21.81
CA SER A 49 27.23 -17.99 -22.66
C SER A 49 26.83 -16.83 -21.76
N GLY A 50 27.85 -16.07 -21.37
CA GLY A 50 27.69 -14.75 -20.79
C GLY A 50 27.03 -13.82 -21.80
N ASP A 51 25.77 -13.52 -21.54
CA ASP A 51 25.12 -12.29 -21.97
C ASP A 51 24.23 -11.87 -20.81
N SER A 52 24.85 -11.28 -19.79
CA SER A 52 24.12 -10.46 -18.82
C SER A 52 23.67 -9.22 -19.57
N ALA A 53 22.67 -9.39 -20.43
CA ALA A 53 21.85 -8.31 -20.91
C ALA A 53 21.21 -7.71 -19.65
N ASP A 54 21.85 -6.64 -19.18
CA ASP A 54 21.26 -5.61 -18.34
C ASP A 54 20.15 -4.96 -19.19
N GLY A 55 19.08 -5.73 -19.40
CA GLY A 55 17.94 -5.38 -20.21
C GLY A 55 17.00 -4.57 -19.35
N THR A 56 17.29 -3.28 -19.23
CA THR A 56 16.21 -2.33 -18.95
C THR A 56 15.28 -2.43 -20.15
N THR A 57 14.15 -3.11 -19.96
CA THR A 57 13.13 -3.33 -21.00
C THR A 57 12.42 -2.00 -21.26
N ASP A 58 13.16 -1.10 -21.88
CA ASP A 58 12.71 0.22 -22.30
C ASP A 58 11.86 0.04 -23.57
N GLY A 59 10.55 -0.12 -23.36
CA GLY A 59 9.55 0.04 -24.40
C GLY A 59 8.75 -1.21 -24.74
N ASP A 60 8.52 -2.13 -23.80
CA ASP A 60 7.58 -3.22 -24.04
C ASP A 60 6.15 -2.65 -24.22
N PRO A 61 5.55 -2.74 -25.43
CA PRO A 61 4.18 -2.27 -25.65
C PRO A 61 3.15 -3.16 -24.96
N ASP A 62 3.55 -4.33 -24.46
CA ASP A 62 2.66 -5.33 -23.84
C ASP A 62 2.64 -5.22 -22.30
N ARG A 63 3.18 -4.13 -21.70
CA ARG A 63 3.08 -3.91 -20.24
C ARG A 63 1.63 -3.92 -19.79
N SER A 64 1.37 -4.56 -18.66
CA SER A 64 0.08 -4.44 -17.97
C SER A 64 -0.12 -3.01 -17.43
N PRO A 65 -1.37 -2.64 -17.06
CA PRO A 65 -1.63 -1.36 -16.41
C PRO A 65 -0.79 -1.15 -15.15
N ALA A 66 -0.72 -2.15 -14.26
CA ALA A 66 0.07 -2.08 -13.03
C ALA A 66 1.57 -1.87 -13.30
N GLU A 67 2.16 -2.61 -14.24
CA GLU A 67 3.57 -2.42 -14.65
C GLU A 67 3.83 -1.03 -15.25
N THR A 68 2.83 -0.46 -15.93
CA THR A 68 2.91 0.90 -16.46
C THR A 68 2.95 1.94 -15.34
N VAL A 69 2.15 1.77 -14.29
CA VAL A 69 2.17 2.64 -13.10
C VAL A 69 3.51 2.54 -12.37
N VAL A 70 4.04 1.34 -12.15
CA VAL A 70 5.36 1.15 -11.53
C VAL A 70 6.44 1.84 -12.35
N ALA A 71 6.49 1.60 -13.66
CA ALA A 71 7.48 2.22 -14.55
C ALA A 71 7.39 3.76 -14.54
N PHE A 72 6.18 4.32 -14.38
CA PHE A 72 5.97 5.77 -14.29
C PHE A 72 6.61 6.35 -13.03
N TYR A 73 6.42 5.71 -11.87
CA TYR A 73 7.02 6.16 -10.62
C TYR A 73 8.52 5.87 -10.52
N GLU A 74 9.01 4.80 -11.15
CA GLU A 74 10.46 4.57 -11.29
C GLU A 74 11.13 5.67 -12.12
N ALA A 75 10.50 6.08 -13.23
CA ALA A 75 11.00 7.19 -14.05
C ALA A 75 11.05 8.50 -13.26
N ILE A 76 10.04 8.78 -12.43
CA ILE A 76 10.05 9.93 -11.51
C ILE A 76 11.23 9.80 -10.53
N ALA A 77 11.39 8.64 -9.88
CA ALA A 77 12.43 8.45 -8.87
C ALA A 77 13.85 8.57 -9.43
N ASP A 78 14.06 8.22 -10.70
CA ASP A 78 15.33 8.39 -11.42
C ASP A 78 15.47 9.76 -12.12
N ASP A 79 14.51 10.70 -11.93
CA ASP A 79 14.49 12.04 -12.56
C ASP A 79 14.49 12.00 -14.11
N ASP A 80 13.88 10.95 -14.68
CA ASP A 80 13.77 10.74 -16.13
C ASP A 80 12.47 11.33 -16.68
N LEU A 81 12.42 12.66 -16.79
CA LEU A 81 11.23 13.39 -17.26
C LEU A 81 10.82 13.03 -18.70
N ASP A 82 11.77 12.67 -19.57
CA ASP A 82 11.47 12.22 -20.93
C ASP A 82 10.66 10.92 -20.88
N ARG A 83 11.05 10.00 -19.99
CA ARG A 83 10.33 8.74 -19.77
C ARG A 83 8.99 8.93 -19.08
N VAL A 84 8.90 9.87 -18.14
CA VAL A 84 7.64 10.28 -17.51
C VAL A 84 6.67 10.80 -18.58
N ASP A 85 7.09 11.73 -19.43
CA ASP A 85 6.27 12.28 -20.52
C ASP A 85 5.82 11.17 -21.49
N GLU A 86 6.72 10.25 -21.84
CA GLU A 86 6.37 9.11 -22.68
C GLU A 86 5.26 8.26 -22.03
N LEU A 87 5.35 7.97 -20.72
CA LEU A 87 4.38 7.12 -20.01
C LEU A 87 3.03 7.80 -19.74
N ARG A 88 2.89 9.10 -19.99
CA ARG A 88 1.63 9.83 -19.81
C ARG A 88 0.80 9.87 -21.09
N HIS A 89 -0.50 10.01 -20.90
CA HIS A 89 -1.43 10.20 -22.00
C HIS A 89 -1.25 11.60 -22.59
N GLY A 90 -1.34 11.78 -23.91
CA GLY A 90 -1.07 13.07 -24.56
C GLY A 90 -2.01 14.23 -24.16
N ASP A 91 -3.18 13.90 -23.63
CA ASP A 91 -4.15 14.87 -23.08
C ASP A 91 -3.98 15.15 -21.56
N ALA A 92 -3.04 14.47 -20.89
CA ALA A 92 -2.81 14.67 -19.47
C ALA A 92 -2.13 16.04 -19.21
N GLU A 93 -2.40 16.66 -18.06
CA GLU A 93 -1.72 17.91 -17.70
C GLU A 93 -0.20 17.67 -17.58
N PRO A 94 0.67 18.58 -18.04
CA PRO A 94 2.11 18.36 -17.97
C PRO A 94 2.57 18.14 -16.53
N PHE A 95 3.49 17.20 -16.32
CA PHE A 95 4.07 16.92 -15.02
C PHE A 95 5.00 18.07 -14.63
N ALA A 96 4.81 18.71 -13.48
CA ALA A 96 5.77 19.70 -12.98
C ALA A 96 6.78 19.01 -12.04
N GLU A 97 8.05 19.40 -12.15
CA GLU A 97 9.11 18.92 -11.23
C GLU A 97 8.76 19.23 -9.76
N ASP A 98 8.02 20.32 -9.53
CA ASP A 98 7.55 20.71 -8.20
C ASP A 98 6.42 19.81 -7.65
N ASP A 99 5.82 18.93 -8.45
CA ASP A 99 4.70 18.08 -8.05
C ASP A 99 5.13 16.91 -7.14
N LEU A 100 6.42 16.54 -7.12
CA LEU A 100 6.94 15.50 -6.23
C LEU A 100 8.22 15.95 -5.51
N GLU A 101 8.05 16.25 -4.23
CA GLU A 101 9.19 16.44 -3.33
C GLU A 101 9.80 15.09 -2.95
N GLY A 102 10.88 14.70 -3.64
CA GLY A 102 11.73 13.56 -3.30
C GLY A 102 11.51 12.31 -4.17
N GLU A 103 12.22 11.23 -3.84
CA GLU A 103 12.17 9.95 -4.56
C GLU A 103 11.00 9.08 -4.04
N PRO A 104 9.86 8.98 -4.74
CA PRO A 104 8.76 8.11 -4.32
C PRO A 104 9.13 6.63 -4.51
N THR A 105 8.57 5.74 -3.70
CA THR A 105 8.67 4.28 -3.86
C THR A 105 7.28 3.67 -3.93
N VAL A 106 7.05 2.82 -4.93
CA VAL A 106 5.80 2.05 -5.04
C VAL A 106 5.93 0.80 -4.18
N GLU A 107 5.08 0.69 -3.16
CA GLU A 107 5.07 -0.44 -2.23
C GLU A 107 4.21 -1.60 -2.76
N ALA A 108 3.06 -1.26 -3.37
CA ALA A 108 2.13 -2.23 -3.94
C ALA A 108 1.26 -1.60 -5.04
N THR A 109 0.77 -2.44 -5.95
CA THR A 109 -0.19 -2.07 -6.99
C THR A 109 -1.20 -3.18 -7.21
N GLU A 110 -2.46 -2.84 -7.47
CA GLU A 110 -3.52 -3.78 -7.86
C GLU A 110 -4.38 -3.17 -8.97
N THR A 111 -4.67 -3.94 -10.02
CA THR A 111 -5.58 -3.47 -11.08
C THR A 111 -7.02 -3.78 -10.67
N ILE A 112 -7.77 -2.75 -10.28
CA ILE A 112 -9.13 -2.90 -9.74
C ILE A 112 -10.22 -2.84 -10.83
N ALA A 113 -9.93 -2.21 -11.97
CA ALA A 113 -10.82 -2.17 -13.12
C ALA A 113 -10.01 -2.17 -14.42
N ILE A 114 -10.46 -2.93 -15.43
CA ILE A 114 -9.83 -2.97 -16.74
C ILE A 114 -10.88 -3.27 -17.82
N ASP A 115 -10.85 -2.48 -18.88
CA ASP A 115 -11.58 -2.66 -20.13
C ASP A 115 -10.59 -2.65 -21.30
N ASP A 116 -11.10 -2.65 -22.55
CA ASP A 116 -10.24 -2.72 -23.76
C ASP A 116 -9.28 -1.52 -23.88
N ASP A 117 -9.74 -0.33 -23.45
CA ASP A 117 -9.06 0.96 -23.66
C ASP A 117 -8.80 1.75 -22.36
N THR A 118 -9.35 1.33 -21.22
CA THR A 118 -9.20 2.04 -19.93
C THR A 118 -8.87 1.06 -18.80
N ALA A 119 -8.14 1.52 -17.79
CA ALA A 119 -7.88 0.76 -16.57
C ALA A 119 -7.78 1.69 -15.36
N THR A 120 -8.10 1.19 -14.18
CA THR A 120 -7.84 1.86 -12.91
C THR A 120 -6.97 0.94 -12.05
N VAL A 121 -5.84 1.47 -11.60
CA VAL A 121 -4.88 0.79 -10.73
C VAL A 121 -4.90 1.48 -9.38
N GLU A 122 -5.15 0.73 -8.32
CA GLU A 122 -4.85 1.17 -6.97
C GLU A 122 -3.36 0.98 -6.71
N MET A 123 -2.74 1.94 -6.03
CA MET A 123 -1.34 1.92 -5.68
C MET A 123 -1.12 2.44 -4.27
N LEU A 124 -0.20 1.79 -3.55
CA LEU A 124 0.39 2.32 -2.31
C LEU A 124 1.76 2.91 -2.63
N VAL A 125 1.94 4.20 -2.34
CA VAL A 125 3.20 4.91 -2.57
C VAL A 125 3.75 5.49 -1.26
N MET A 126 5.03 5.27 -1.02
CA MET A 126 5.79 5.90 0.06
C MET A 126 6.53 7.11 -0.49
N LEU A 127 6.17 8.30 0.00
CA LEU A 127 6.87 9.54 -0.35
C LEU A 127 8.14 9.68 0.47
N SER A 128 9.12 10.40 -0.07
CA SER A 128 10.41 10.60 0.60
C SER A 128 10.22 11.27 1.97
N GLY A 129 10.75 10.64 3.01
CA GLY A 129 10.64 11.13 4.39
C GLY A 129 9.30 10.85 5.08
N ALA A 130 8.32 10.27 4.38
CA ALA A 130 7.10 9.77 5.01
C ALA A 130 7.40 8.48 5.80
N SER A 131 6.64 8.26 6.87
CA SER A 131 6.74 7.05 7.70
C SER A 131 5.72 5.97 7.33
N VAL A 132 4.79 6.28 6.42
CA VAL A 132 3.71 5.41 5.97
C VAL A 132 3.44 5.65 4.49
N ALA A 133 2.98 4.61 3.80
CA ALA A 133 2.47 4.71 2.45
C ALA A 133 1.09 5.38 2.42
N THR A 134 0.77 5.99 1.28
CA THR A 134 -0.53 6.58 0.96
C THR A 134 -1.15 5.88 -0.23
N GLY A 135 -2.46 5.66 -0.20
CA GLY A 135 -3.22 5.08 -1.30
C GLY A 135 -3.60 6.09 -2.37
N TRP A 136 -3.41 5.70 -3.63
CA TRP A 136 -3.78 6.46 -4.82
C TRP A 136 -4.47 5.55 -5.82
N PHE A 137 -5.34 6.13 -6.62
CA PHE A 137 -5.83 5.52 -7.84
C PHE A 137 -5.18 6.21 -9.04
N VAL A 138 -4.76 5.40 -9.99
CA VAL A 138 -4.18 5.83 -11.25
C VAL A 138 -5.08 5.33 -12.36
N ASP A 139 -5.68 6.26 -13.08
CA ASP A 139 -6.45 5.96 -14.27
C ASP A 139 -5.52 5.96 -15.48
N LEU A 140 -5.61 4.89 -16.26
CA LEU A 140 -4.85 4.67 -17.48
C LEU A 140 -5.79 4.61 -18.67
N GLU A 141 -5.30 5.13 -19.79
CA GLU A 141 -5.97 5.02 -21.09
C GLU A 141 -4.97 4.50 -22.12
N ARG A 142 -5.46 3.71 -23.06
CA ARG A 142 -4.64 3.10 -24.10
C ARG A 142 -4.45 4.06 -25.27
N GLU A 143 -3.21 4.41 -25.57
CA GLU A 143 -2.82 5.27 -26.70
C GLU A 143 -1.85 4.50 -27.62
N ASP A 144 -2.20 4.40 -28.91
CA ASP A 144 -1.45 3.63 -29.90
C ASP A 144 -1.14 2.18 -29.47
N GLY A 145 -2.06 1.57 -28.71
CA GLY A 145 -1.95 0.19 -28.22
C GLY A 145 -1.17 0.04 -26.90
N THR A 146 -0.60 1.11 -26.36
CA THR A 146 0.17 1.11 -25.11
C THR A 146 -0.62 1.79 -23.99
N TRP A 147 -0.56 1.27 -22.76
CA TRP A 147 -1.16 1.95 -21.61
C TRP A 147 -0.39 3.22 -21.25
N ARG A 148 -1.12 4.29 -20.96
CA ARG A 148 -0.55 5.57 -20.55
C ARG A 148 -1.29 6.11 -19.33
N VAL A 149 -0.55 6.73 -18.40
CA VAL A 149 -1.11 7.36 -17.21
C VAL A 149 -1.88 8.61 -17.61
N ARG A 150 -3.18 8.61 -17.34
CA ARG A 150 -4.09 9.70 -17.68
C ARG A 150 -4.28 10.64 -16.50
N GLU A 151 -4.67 10.10 -15.35
CA GLU A 151 -5.05 10.85 -14.16
C GLU A 151 -4.61 10.12 -12.89
N LEU A 152 -4.28 10.90 -11.86
CA LEU A 152 -3.95 10.40 -10.53
C LEU A 152 -4.88 11.09 -9.53
N HIS A 153 -5.48 10.31 -8.64
CA HIS A 153 -6.29 10.85 -7.56
C HIS A 153 -6.01 10.12 -6.24
N TYR A 154 -6.08 10.87 -5.14
CA TYR A 154 -5.96 10.28 -3.81
C TYR A 154 -7.12 9.32 -3.57
N ALA A 155 -6.83 8.16 -3.00
CA ALA A 155 -7.88 7.26 -2.55
C ALA A 155 -8.57 7.90 -1.34
N MET A 156 -9.82 8.30 -1.53
CA MET A 156 -10.66 8.90 -0.51
C MET A 156 -11.20 7.81 0.42
N PRO A 157 -11.64 8.17 1.65
CA PRO A 157 -12.15 7.19 2.60
C PRO A 157 -13.39 6.40 2.13
N ASP A 158 -14.14 6.91 1.15
CA ASP A 158 -15.37 6.25 0.67
C ASP A 158 -15.13 5.42 -0.62
N ASP A 159 -13.90 5.36 -1.12
CA ASP A 159 -13.55 4.63 -2.35
C ASP A 159 -13.29 3.14 -2.04
N GLU A 160 -13.80 2.23 -2.87
CA GLU A 160 -13.53 0.80 -2.71
C GLU A 160 -12.04 0.50 -2.96
N THR A 161 -11.34 -0.01 -1.94
CA THR A 161 -9.90 -0.34 -1.98
C THR A 161 -9.67 -1.83 -1.77
N VAL A 162 -8.63 -2.37 -2.39
CA VAL A 162 -8.18 -3.76 -2.29
C VAL A 162 -6.85 -3.86 -1.55
N LEU A 163 -5.97 -2.85 -1.67
CA LEU A 163 -4.64 -2.86 -1.04
C LEU A 163 -4.64 -2.40 0.42
N ARG A 164 -5.76 -1.85 0.92
CA ARG A 164 -5.92 -1.39 2.30
C ARG A 164 -7.38 -1.53 2.74
N PRO A 165 -7.65 -1.62 4.05
CA PRO A 165 -9.02 -1.55 4.54
C PRO A 165 -9.65 -0.18 4.25
N ASN A 166 -10.91 -0.17 3.82
CA ASN A 166 -11.72 1.03 3.77
C ASN A 166 -12.25 1.31 5.17
N ALA A 167 -11.41 1.83 6.07
CA ALA A 167 -11.78 2.15 7.44
C ALA A 167 -11.55 3.64 7.73
N ARG A 168 -12.54 4.28 8.34
CA ARG A 168 -12.52 5.73 8.59
C ARG A 168 -12.43 6.02 10.08
N PHE A 169 -11.50 6.89 10.44
CA PHE A 169 -11.29 7.32 11.82
C PHE A 169 -11.52 8.83 11.96
N GLU A 170 -12.14 9.21 13.07
CA GLU A 170 -12.20 10.59 13.53
C GLU A 170 -11.27 10.76 14.73
N ILE A 171 -10.60 11.92 14.80
CA ILE A 171 -9.66 12.25 15.87
C ILE A 171 -10.17 13.52 16.55
N ASP A 172 -10.74 13.35 17.74
CA ASP A 172 -11.28 14.42 18.55
C ASP A 172 -10.25 14.92 19.56
N ARG A 173 -10.12 16.25 19.62
CA ARG A 173 -9.17 16.92 20.51
C ARG A 173 -9.73 17.08 21.92
N GLY A 174 -9.02 16.52 22.89
CA GLY A 174 -9.14 16.85 24.31
C GLY A 174 -8.10 17.87 24.78
N ASP A 175 -8.08 18.16 26.09
CA ASP A 175 -7.13 19.12 26.67
C ASP A 175 -5.68 18.61 26.63
N GLU A 176 -5.45 17.35 27.04
CA GLU A 176 -4.13 16.69 27.12
C GLU A 176 -4.12 15.32 26.42
N SER A 177 -5.13 15.06 25.58
CA SER A 177 -5.31 13.77 24.89
C SER A 177 -6.05 13.92 23.57
N GLN A 178 -5.90 12.94 22.69
CA GLN A 178 -6.74 12.75 21.50
C GLN A 178 -7.57 11.49 21.67
N GLN A 179 -8.86 11.57 21.34
CA GLN A 179 -9.71 10.38 21.20
C GLN A 179 -9.80 10.01 19.73
N VAL A 180 -9.37 8.80 19.39
CA VAL A 180 -9.46 8.25 18.05
C VAL A 180 -10.63 7.28 18.03
N THR A 181 -11.58 7.48 17.13
CA THR A 181 -12.80 6.66 17.03
C THR A 181 -12.91 6.08 15.62
N HIS A 182 -13.13 4.77 15.50
CA HIS A 182 -13.51 4.16 14.22
C HIS A 182 -14.97 4.52 13.94
N VAL A 183 -15.25 5.28 12.87
CA VAL A 183 -16.61 5.83 12.64
C VAL A 183 -17.40 5.09 11.58
N SER A 184 -16.74 4.46 10.61
CA SER A 184 -17.38 3.73 9.51
C SER A 184 -16.35 2.92 8.72
N GLY A 185 -16.83 1.94 7.95
CA GLY A 185 -16.02 1.18 7.01
C GLY A 185 -15.86 -0.29 7.41
N ASP A 186 -14.79 -0.90 6.91
CA ASP A 186 -14.38 -2.27 7.17
C ASP A 186 -13.99 -2.47 8.64
N GLU A 187 -14.24 -3.67 9.16
CA GLU A 187 -13.68 -4.09 10.44
C GLU A 187 -12.18 -4.38 10.26
N VAL A 188 -11.34 -3.86 11.17
CA VAL A 188 -9.88 -4.02 11.07
C VAL A 188 -9.38 -4.89 12.21
N GLN A 189 -8.54 -5.88 11.94
CA GLN A 189 -7.91 -6.67 13.01
C GLN A 189 -7.11 -5.76 13.94
N ALA A 190 -7.34 -5.86 15.24
CA ALA A 190 -6.73 -4.94 16.20
C ALA A 190 -5.19 -5.10 16.30
N SER A 191 -4.67 -6.27 15.92
CA SER A 191 -3.24 -6.58 15.85
C SER A 191 -2.50 -5.90 14.70
N THR A 192 -3.21 -5.52 13.63
CA THR A 192 -2.66 -4.83 12.45
C THR A 192 -2.94 -3.33 12.46
N LEU A 193 -3.74 -2.85 13.41
CA LEU A 193 -4.04 -1.42 13.57
C LEU A 193 -3.17 -0.80 14.66
N TYR A 194 -2.49 0.31 14.33
CA TYR A 194 -1.53 0.98 15.20
C TYR A 194 -1.85 2.47 15.35
N VAL A 195 -1.52 3.02 16.52
CA VAL A 195 -1.37 4.47 16.71
C VAL A 195 0.12 4.79 16.84
N ARG A 196 0.60 5.67 15.97
CA ARG A 196 2.01 6.09 15.84
C ARG A 196 2.12 7.61 15.78
N GLY A 197 3.30 8.14 16.05
CA GLY A 197 3.60 9.57 15.93
C GLY A 197 4.56 10.07 17.02
N ASP A 198 4.85 11.37 16.99
CA ASP A 198 5.73 12.06 17.92
C ASP A 198 4.91 12.82 18.98
N GLY A 199 5.47 12.98 20.18
CA GLY A 199 4.79 13.70 21.26
C GLY A 199 3.56 12.97 21.81
N LEU A 200 3.50 11.65 21.67
CA LEU A 200 2.45 10.80 22.22
C LEU A 200 2.95 10.09 23.49
N GLU A 201 2.14 10.07 24.54
CA GLU A 201 2.49 9.35 25.78
C GLU A 201 2.60 7.83 25.54
N GLN A 202 1.84 7.31 24.58
CA GLN A 202 1.75 5.90 24.23
C GLN A 202 1.61 5.73 22.72
N THR A 203 2.31 4.72 22.19
CA THR A 203 2.22 4.28 20.79
C THR A 203 2.22 2.76 20.77
N GLY A 204 1.56 2.13 19.80
CA GLY A 204 1.52 0.68 19.70
C GLY A 204 0.33 0.17 18.91
N SER A 205 0.10 -1.14 18.97
CA SER A 205 -1.12 -1.73 18.42
C SER A 205 -2.33 -1.23 19.20
N TRP A 206 -3.49 -1.17 18.55
CA TRP A 206 -4.71 -0.58 19.08
C TRP A 206 -5.09 -1.12 20.47
N THR A 207 -5.06 -2.44 20.64
CA THR A 207 -5.39 -3.08 21.92
C THR A 207 -4.28 -2.96 22.97
N ASP A 208 -3.01 -2.88 22.57
CA ASP A 208 -1.89 -2.76 23.52
C ASP A 208 -1.90 -1.43 24.27
N ILE A 209 -2.44 -0.38 23.63
CA ILE A 209 -2.61 0.96 24.23
C ILE A 209 -4.01 1.14 24.87
N GLY A 210 -4.78 0.06 24.98
CA GLY A 210 -6.07 0.06 25.68
C GLY A 210 -7.26 0.52 24.84
N GLY A 211 -7.18 0.45 23.51
CA GLY A 211 -8.31 0.70 22.63
C GLY A 211 -9.38 -0.39 22.70
N ASP A 212 -10.63 0.00 22.47
CA ASP A 212 -11.77 -0.91 22.39
C ASP A 212 -11.71 -1.74 21.10
N ALA A 213 -12.03 -3.04 21.17
CA ALA A 213 -12.20 -3.90 20.00
C ALA A 213 -13.42 -4.78 20.26
N SER A 214 -14.59 -4.32 19.83
CA SER A 214 -15.86 -4.96 20.16
C SER A 214 -16.32 -5.99 19.13
N GLY A 215 -15.67 -6.05 17.97
CA GLY A 215 -15.87 -7.07 16.95
C GLY A 215 -15.00 -8.32 17.16
N GLY A 216 -15.15 -9.28 16.25
CA GLY A 216 -14.25 -10.42 16.17
C GLY A 216 -14.52 -11.32 14.97
N THR A 217 -13.45 -11.73 14.30
CA THR A 217 -13.46 -12.71 13.20
C THR A 217 -12.42 -13.78 13.51
N ASP A 218 -12.77 -15.05 13.35
CA ASP A 218 -11.85 -16.18 13.57
C ASP A 218 -11.09 -16.16 14.92
N ASP A 219 -11.80 -15.81 16.00
CA ASP A 219 -11.27 -15.68 17.37
C ASP A 219 -10.24 -14.54 17.58
N GLU A 220 -10.03 -13.66 16.59
CA GLU A 220 -9.19 -12.47 16.69
C GLU A 220 -10.05 -11.20 16.90
N PRO A 221 -9.66 -10.30 17.82
CA PRO A 221 -10.41 -9.08 18.09
C PRO A 221 -10.31 -8.12 16.89
N THR A 222 -11.45 -7.56 16.48
CA THR A 222 -11.51 -6.55 15.42
C THR A 222 -12.06 -5.22 15.96
N VAL A 223 -11.55 -4.13 15.41
CA VAL A 223 -11.99 -2.76 15.66
C VAL A 223 -13.12 -2.45 14.70
N THR A 224 -14.27 -2.06 15.25
CA THR A 224 -15.53 -1.84 14.52
C THR A 224 -16.06 -0.44 14.78
N ALA A 225 -17.06 0.00 14.01
CA ALA A 225 -17.56 1.36 14.14
C ALA A 225 -18.13 1.61 15.55
N GLY A 226 -17.65 2.67 16.20
CA GLY A 226 -17.92 3.04 17.59
C GLY A 226 -16.81 2.67 18.57
N ASP A 227 -15.88 1.80 18.19
CA ASP A 227 -14.70 1.50 19.00
C ASP A 227 -13.75 2.70 19.03
N SER A 228 -13.13 2.93 20.19
CA SER A 228 -12.27 4.09 20.40
C SER A 228 -11.02 3.79 21.21
N VAL A 229 -10.05 4.69 21.11
CA VAL A 229 -8.86 4.71 21.96
C VAL A 229 -8.54 6.15 22.34
N THR A 230 -8.09 6.37 23.57
CA THR A 230 -7.63 7.69 24.03
C THR A 230 -6.13 7.67 24.23
N VAL A 231 -5.43 8.60 23.59
CA VAL A 231 -3.97 8.71 23.65
C VAL A 231 -3.61 10.07 24.21
N GLY A 232 -2.81 10.10 25.27
CA GLY A 232 -2.28 11.36 25.82
C GLY A 232 -1.25 11.99 24.89
N VAL A 233 -1.20 13.31 24.84
CA VAL A 233 -0.33 14.08 23.93
C VAL A 233 0.44 15.18 24.66
N GLU A 234 1.65 15.47 24.17
CA GLU A 234 2.47 16.60 24.60
C GLU A 234 1.99 17.92 23.95
N ASP A 235 2.65 19.03 24.31
CA ASP A 235 2.35 20.35 23.75
C ASP A 235 2.55 20.41 22.23
N GLU A 236 3.45 19.63 21.65
CA GLU A 236 3.65 19.51 20.20
C GLU A 236 3.60 18.03 19.84
N TYR A 237 2.67 17.63 18.98
CA TYR A 237 2.47 16.23 18.65
C TYR A 237 2.10 16.00 17.18
N SER A 238 2.39 14.80 16.71
CA SER A 238 1.86 14.19 15.49
C SER A 238 1.21 12.87 15.87
N LEU A 239 0.05 12.56 15.30
CA LEU A 239 -0.66 11.30 15.51
C LEU A 239 -1.11 10.77 14.15
N ALA A 240 -0.82 9.49 13.91
CA ALA A 240 -1.30 8.74 12.76
C ALA A 240 -1.94 7.43 13.21
N VAL A 241 -3.08 7.11 12.63
CA VAL A 241 -3.67 5.76 12.64
C VAL A 241 -3.13 5.03 11.44
N VAL A 242 -2.49 3.88 11.67
CA VAL A 242 -1.75 3.14 10.66
C VAL A 242 -2.25 1.70 10.63
N TRP A 243 -2.61 1.23 9.44
CA TRP A 243 -2.77 -0.19 9.18
C TRP A 243 -1.45 -0.77 8.68
N ASP A 244 -1.01 -1.86 9.28
CA ASP A 244 0.28 -2.51 9.01
C ASP A 244 0.07 -4.02 8.97
N ASP A 245 0.17 -4.62 7.79
CA ASP A 245 0.03 -6.06 7.57
C ASP A 245 1.34 -6.84 7.75
N GLY A 246 2.42 -6.15 8.10
CA GLY A 246 3.77 -6.69 8.23
C GLY A 246 4.62 -6.58 6.97
N GLU A 247 4.03 -6.27 5.82
CA GLU A 247 4.72 -5.97 4.57
C GLU A 247 4.71 -4.47 4.29
N VAL A 248 3.53 -3.83 4.41
CA VAL A 248 3.34 -2.40 4.14
C VAL A 248 2.58 -1.73 5.29
N ALA A 249 2.98 -0.50 5.62
CA ALA A 249 2.30 0.35 6.58
C ALA A 249 1.60 1.52 5.88
N VAL A 250 0.27 1.63 6.02
CA VAL A 250 -0.57 2.62 5.34
C VAL A 250 -1.23 3.55 6.35
N GLY A 251 -1.16 4.86 6.09
CA GLY A 251 -1.87 5.86 6.90
C GLY A 251 -3.37 5.85 6.61
N LEU A 252 -4.20 5.73 7.65
CA LEU A 252 -5.67 5.76 7.56
C LEU A 252 -6.25 7.10 8.07
N ALA A 253 -5.61 7.71 9.05
CA ALA A 253 -5.95 9.05 9.53
C ALA A 253 -4.71 9.71 10.14
N GLN A 254 -4.62 11.04 10.07
CA GLN A 254 -3.52 11.77 10.68
C GLN A 254 -3.95 13.14 11.19
N VAL A 255 -3.31 13.59 12.26
CA VAL A 255 -3.41 14.97 12.77
C VAL A 255 -2.06 15.39 13.35
N ALA A 256 -1.75 16.67 13.25
CA ALA A 256 -0.66 17.28 14.00
C ALA A 256 -1.23 18.50 14.75
N GLY A 257 -0.71 18.76 15.93
CA GLY A 257 -1.21 19.83 16.77
C GLY A 257 -0.14 20.42 17.68
N ALA A 258 -0.35 21.69 18.01
CA ALA A 258 0.26 22.29 19.17
C ALA A 258 -0.84 22.58 20.20
N THR A 259 -0.64 22.21 21.46
CA THR A 259 -1.41 22.69 22.60
C THR A 259 -1.08 24.17 22.72
N ASP A 260 -2.10 25.02 22.60
CA ASP A 260 -1.97 26.44 22.89
C ASP A 260 -1.74 26.53 24.40
N THR A 261 -0.52 26.25 24.87
CA THR A 261 -0.06 26.54 26.22
C THR A 261 -0.05 28.06 26.29
N ALA A 262 -1.23 28.59 26.61
CA ALA A 262 -1.56 29.99 26.48
C ALA A 262 -0.39 30.79 27.05
N THR A 263 0.12 31.70 26.22
CA THR A 263 0.98 32.79 26.66
C THR A 263 0.28 33.40 27.87
N ALA A 264 0.68 32.97 29.07
CA ALA A 264 0.25 33.54 30.33
C ALA A 264 0.91 34.91 30.36
N SER A 265 0.30 35.83 29.60
CA SER A 265 0.59 37.25 29.61
C SER A 265 0.38 37.63 31.05
N SER A 266 1.49 37.71 31.76
CA SER A 266 1.55 38.15 33.13
C SER A 266 1.09 39.59 33.10
N ASP A 267 -0.22 39.81 33.21
CA ASP A 267 -0.82 41.11 33.50
C ASP A 267 -0.49 41.43 34.96
N SER A 268 0.79 41.74 35.16
CA SER A 268 1.34 42.33 36.37
C SER A 268 1.05 43.83 36.31
N GLY A 269 -0.24 44.18 36.20
CA GLY A 269 -0.73 45.52 35.92
C GLY A 269 -1.35 46.21 37.13
N ARG A 270 -0.51 46.50 38.14
CA ARG A 270 -0.58 47.60 39.13
C ARG A 270 -1.86 47.87 39.94
#